data_AF-A0A6G8AES7-F1
#
_entry.id   AF-A0A6G8AES7-F1
#
_cell.length_a   1.000
_cell.length_b   1.000
_cell.length_c   1.000
_cell.angle_alpha   90.00
_cell.angle_beta   90.00
_cell.angle_gamma   90.00
#
_symmetry.space_group_name_H-M   'P 1'
#
loop_
_entity.id
_entity.type
_entity.pdbx_description
1 polymer ?
#
loop_
_entity_poly.entity_id
_entity_poly.type
_entity_poly.pdbx_seq_one_letter_code
_entity_poly.pdbx_strand_id
1 'polypeptide(L)'
;MNKTHSLLLLAALLLPAAAWSQDRIYRCGNEYTNNATQAKERGCKLVEGGNVTVLAPTPSRAAAPAASSGGGSSSATPAPRFGGDEQRARDADARAILEAELRKAEARQASLAKEYNNGAPEKTAQEQSNPQKYAERTADLKGALARADSDVAGIKRELSRLPGASH
;
A
#
# COMPACT_ATOMS: atom_id res chain seq x y z
N MET A 1 -18.15 -11.78 -70.69
CA MET A 1 -18.86 -13.08 -70.69
C MET A 1 -19.03 -13.49 -69.24
N ASN A 2 -20.26 -13.81 -68.87
CA ASN A 2 -20.83 -13.56 -67.55
C ASN A 2 -21.17 -14.92 -66.90
N LYS A 3 -20.94 -15.09 -65.59
CA LYS A 3 -21.63 -16.06 -64.70
C LYS A 3 -21.20 -15.81 -63.24
N THR A 4 -21.93 -15.04 -62.43
CA THR A 4 -23.13 -15.34 -61.60
C THR A 4 -22.96 -16.39 -60.50
N HIS A 5 -23.57 -16.03 -59.34
CA HIS A 5 -23.92 -16.78 -58.11
C HIS A 5 -22.89 -16.68 -56.97
N SER A 6 -23.08 -15.84 -55.95
CA SER A 6 -24.13 -15.79 -54.91
C SER A 6 -23.66 -16.44 -53.60
N LEU A 7 -23.59 -15.60 -52.56
CA LEU A 7 -23.89 -15.86 -51.15
C LEU A 7 -23.15 -16.99 -50.40
N LEU A 8 -22.35 -16.58 -49.39
CA LEU A 8 -22.42 -17.04 -47.99
C LEU A 8 -21.31 -16.30 -47.20
N LEU A 9 -21.63 -15.23 -46.46
CA LEU A 9 -21.93 -15.28 -45.02
C LEU A 9 -21.06 -16.29 -44.26
N LEU A 10 -19.93 -15.84 -43.70
CA LEU A 10 -19.58 -16.17 -42.32
C LEU A 10 -18.50 -15.21 -41.79
N ALA A 11 -18.95 -14.17 -41.08
CA ALA A 11 -18.12 -13.45 -40.14
C ALA A 11 -17.76 -14.41 -39.00
N ALA A 12 -16.54 -14.96 -39.04
CA ALA A 12 -16.01 -15.71 -37.92
C ALA A 12 -15.56 -14.72 -36.84
N LEU A 13 -16.44 -14.47 -35.87
CA LEU A 13 -16.10 -13.85 -34.60
C LEU A 13 -14.94 -14.64 -33.96
N LEU A 14 -13.75 -14.05 -33.88
CA LEU A 14 -12.76 -14.43 -32.87
C LEU A 14 -13.21 -13.82 -31.54
N LEU A 15 -13.98 -14.57 -30.75
CA LEU A 15 -14.06 -14.33 -29.31
C LEU A 15 -12.76 -14.87 -28.67
N PRO A 16 -11.97 -14.06 -27.95
CA PRO A 16 -10.99 -14.61 -27.03
C PRO A 16 -11.76 -15.31 -25.89
N ALA A 17 -11.60 -16.63 -25.78
CA ALA A 17 -12.04 -17.36 -24.61
C ALA A 17 -11.25 -16.84 -23.40
N ALA A 18 -11.91 -16.08 -22.53
CA ALA A 18 -11.36 -15.74 -21.23
C ALA A 18 -11.22 -17.05 -20.43
N ALA A 19 -9.99 -17.54 -20.29
CA ALA A 19 -9.68 -18.64 -19.38
C ALA A 19 -9.84 -18.13 -17.95
N TRP A 20 -11.01 -18.35 -17.35
CA TRP A 20 -11.20 -18.14 -15.92
C TRP A 20 -10.45 -19.23 -15.14
N SER A 21 -9.19 -18.95 -14.78
CA SER A 21 -8.48 -19.76 -13.80
C SER A 21 -9.08 -19.51 -12.42
N GLN A 22 -10.09 -20.29 -12.04
CA GLN A 22 -10.57 -20.41 -10.67
C GLN A 22 -9.48 -21.11 -9.86
N ASP A 23 -8.56 -20.35 -9.25
CA ASP A 23 -7.48 -20.94 -8.46
C ASP A 23 -8.10 -21.63 -7.22
N ARG A 24 -8.01 -22.96 -7.18
CA ARG A 24 -8.66 -23.78 -6.14
C ARG A 24 -7.80 -23.75 -4.89
N ILE A 25 -8.33 -23.19 -3.81
CA ILE A 25 -7.63 -23.11 -2.52
C ILE A 25 -8.01 -24.32 -1.66
N TYR A 26 -7.00 -24.98 -1.09
CA TYR A 26 -7.14 -26.14 -0.20
C TYR A 26 -6.70 -25.77 1.21
N ARG A 27 -7.41 -26.27 2.22
CA ARG A 27 -7.07 -26.07 3.65
C ARG A 27 -6.54 -27.36 4.26
N CYS A 28 -5.33 -27.27 4.78
CA CYS A 28 -4.58 -28.35 5.43
C CYS A 28 -4.48 -28.04 6.93
N GLY A 29 -5.59 -28.10 7.67
CA GLY A 29 -5.63 -27.67 9.08
C GLY A 29 -5.61 -26.15 9.25
N ASN A 30 -4.46 -25.54 9.58
CA ASN A 30 -4.30 -24.09 9.72
C ASN A 30 -3.61 -23.42 8.51
N GLU A 31 -3.13 -24.20 7.55
CA GLU A 31 -2.40 -23.73 6.38
C GLU A 31 -3.28 -23.79 5.12
N TYR A 32 -3.07 -22.85 4.19
CA TYR A 32 -3.77 -22.77 2.91
C TYR A 32 -2.78 -22.90 1.75
N THR A 33 -3.16 -23.67 0.71
CA THR A 33 -2.33 -23.85 -0.49
C THR A 33 -3.20 -23.86 -1.75
N ASN A 34 -2.65 -23.38 -2.86
CA ASN A 34 -3.26 -23.47 -4.19
C ASN A 34 -2.71 -24.64 -5.02
N ASN A 35 -1.74 -25.41 -4.48
CA ASN A 35 -1.18 -26.55 -5.19
C ASN A 35 -2.01 -27.82 -4.97
N ALA A 36 -2.65 -28.29 -6.03
CA ALA A 36 -3.55 -29.45 -5.99
C ALA A 36 -2.85 -30.80 -5.73
N THR A 37 -1.56 -30.97 -6.08
CA THR A 37 -0.84 -32.22 -5.81
C THR A 37 -0.48 -32.34 -4.33
N GLN A 38 0.08 -31.26 -3.76
CA GLN A 38 0.37 -31.18 -2.33
C GLN A 38 -0.90 -31.33 -1.48
N ALA A 39 -2.01 -30.74 -1.92
CA ALA A 39 -3.29 -30.84 -1.23
C ALA A 39 -3.81 -32.29 -1.16
N LYS A 40 -3.65 -33.08 -2.24
CA LYS A 40 -4.07 -34.48 -2.27
C LYS A 40 -3.22 -35.36 -1.38
N GLU A 41 -1.90 -35.20 -1.44
CA GLU A 41 -0.95 -35.98 -0.63
C GLU A 41 -1.14 -35.75 0.87
N ARG A 42 -1.52 -34.52 1.26
CA ARG A 42 -1.71 -34.13 2.65
C ARG A 42 -3.18 -34.23 3.12
N GLY A 43 -4.07 -34.78 2.30
CA GLY A 43 -5.48 -34.98 2.66
C GLY A 43 -6.26 -33.68 2.90
N CYS A 44 -5.86 -32.59 2.26
CA CYS A 44 -6.44 -31.27 2.47
C CYS A 44 -7.83 -31.15 1.82
N LYS A 45 -8.72 -30.38 2.47
CA LYS A 45 -10.08 -30.18 1.96
C LYS A 45 -10.13 -28.96 1.04
N LEU A 46 -10.84 -29.08 -0.09
CA LEU A 46 -11.09 -27.96 -0.97
C LEU A 46 -11.95 -26.93 -0.24
N VAL A 47 -11.49 -25.68 -0.19
CA VAL A 47 -12.26 -24.57 0.36
C VAL A 47 -13.04 -23.95 -0.78
N GLU A 48 -14.26 -24.41 -0.96
CA GLU A 48 -15.18 -23.89 -1.96
C GLU A 48 -15.97 -22.72 -1.35
N GLY A 49 -15.84 -21.52 -1.93
CA GLY A 49 -16.61 -20.35 -1.49
C GLY A 49 -15.98 -19.47 -0.41
N GLY A 50 -14.66 -19.48 -0.22
CA GLY A 50 -14.00 -18.36 0.46
C GLY A 50 -14.04 -17.13 -0.45
N ASN A 51 -14.71 -16.05 -0.05
CA ASN A 51 -14.74 -14.80 -0.81
C ASN A 51 -13.32 -14.19 -0.88
N VAL A 52 -12.47 -14.71 -1.76
CA VAL A 52 -11.15 -14.13 -2.05
C VAL A 52 -11.41 -12.85 -2.81
N THR A 53 -11.38 -11.72 -2.10
CA THR A 53 -11.46 -10.42 -2.74
C THR A 53 -10.09 -10.12 -3.34
N VAL A 54 -9.90 -10.50 -4.61
CA VAL A 54 -8.76 -10.01 -5.38
C VAL A 54 -9.05 -8.54 -5.68
N LEU A 55 -8.38 -7.61 -4.99
CA LEU A 55 -8.41 -6.22 -5.40
C LEU A 55 -7.68 -6.12 -6.74
N ALA A 56 -8.43 -5.92 -7.82
CA ALA A 56 -7.85 -5.61 -9.11
C ALA A 56 -6.99 -4.33 -8.96
N PRO A 57 -5.76 -4.28 -9.52
CA PRO A 57 -5.00 -3.05 -9.57
C PRO A 57 -5.86 -2.02 -10.31
N THR A 58 -6.20 -0.93 -9.63
CA THR A 58 -7.02 0.12 -10.20
C THR A 58 -6.22 0.75 -11.34
N PRO A 59 -6.70 0.72 -12.60
CA PRO A 59 -6.06 1.52 -13.63
C PRO A 59 -6.25 2.99 -13.25
N SER A 60 -5.15 3.74 -13.16
CA SER A 60 -5.14 5.18 -12.98
C SER A 60 -5.90 5.82 -14.16
N ARG A 61 -7.17 6.13 -13.91
CA ARG A 61 -8.09 6.65 -14.92
C ARG A 61 -7.76 8.12 -15.20
N ALA A 62 -7.24 8.38 -16.40
CA ALA A 62 -7.22 9.70 -17.00
C ALA A 62 -8.66 10.26 -17.08
N ALA A 63 -8.80 11.54 -16.76
CA ALA A 63 -10.07 12.25 -16.64
C ALA A 63 -10.76 12.44 -17.99
N ALA A 64 -12.05 12.12 -18.06
CA ALA A 64 -13.00 12.64 -19.04
C ALA A 64 -14.46 12.50 -18.51
N PRO A 65 -15.38 13.41 -18.92
CA PRO A 65 -16.40 13.96 -18.03
C PRO A 65 -17.72 13.20 -17.97
N ALA A 66 -18.54 13.62 -17.00
CA ALA A 66 -19.74 13.00 -16.47
C ALA A 66 -20.87 12.74 -17.47
N ALA A 67 -21.54 11.60 -17.28
CA ALA A 67 -22.95 11.42 -17.58
C ALA A 67 -23.61 10.68 -16.40
N SER A 68 -24.63 11.32 -15.84
CA SER A 68 -25.42 10.90 -14.69
C SER A 68 -26.50 9.89 -15.06
N SER A 69 -26.56 8.74 -14.37
CA SER A 69 -27.84 8.06 -14.05
C SER A 69 -27.60 6.78 -13.25
N GLY A 70 -28.34 6.64 -12.13
CA GLY A 70 -28.63 5.33 -11.54
C GLY A 70 -28.01 5.11 -10.18
N GLY A 71 -28.75 5.43 -9.13
CA GLY A 71 -28.42 5.06 -7.76
C GLY A 71 -28.31 3.54 -7.62
N GLY A 72 -27.10 3.07 -7.35
CA GLY A 72 -26.84 1.78 -6.76
C GLY A 72 -26.17 2.04 -5.43
N SER A 73 -26.95 2.09 -4.35
CA SER A 73 -26.42 2.03 -3.00
C SER A 73 -25.73 0.68 -2.85
N SER A 74 -24.42 0.64 -3.12
CA SER A 74 -23.56 -0.44 -2.69
C SER A 74 -23.60 -0.41 -1.17
N SER A 75 -24.49 -1.22 -0.61
CA SER A 75 -24.55 -1.57 0.80
C SER A 75 -23.24 -2.23 1.16
N ALA A 76 -22.19 -1.41 1.37
CA ALA A 76 -21.03 -1.81 2.12
C ALA A 76 -21.59 -2.18 3.48
N THR A 77 -21.68 -3.49 3.73
CA THR A 77 -22.03 -4.03 5.05
C THR A 77 -21.15 -3.29 6.04
N PRO A 78 -21.70 -2.48 6.96
CA PRO A 78 -20.87 -1.75 7.91
C PRO A 78 -20.10 -2.81 8.67
N ALA A 79 -18.77 -2.72 8.62
CA ALA A 79 -17.91 -3.50 9.50
C ALA A 79 -18.50 -3.42 10.93
N PRO A 80 -18.48 -4.51 11.71
CA PRO A 80 -19.08 -4.53 13.03
C PRO A 80 -18.53 -3.34 13.80
N ARG A 81 -19.38 -2.33 14.02
CA ARG A 81 -18.99 -1.14 14.75
C ARG A 81 -18.79 -1.61 16.18
N PHE A 82 -17.54 -1.68 16.61
CA PHE A 82 -17.21 -1.84 18.01
C PHE A 82 -17.98 -0.76 18.81
N GLY A 83 -18.38 -1.08 20.05
CA GLY A 83 -19.07 -0.10 20.89
C GLY A 83 -18.29 1.21 20.97
N GLY A 84 -18.98 2.35 21.10
CA GLY A 84 -18.35 3.68 21.03
C GLY A 84 -17.20 3.88 22.03
N ASP A 85 -17.24 3.20 23.18
CA ASP A 85 -16.19 3.27 24.19
C ASP A 85 -14.95 2.44 23.83
N GLU A 86 -15.12 1.25 23.24
CA GLU A 86 -14.01 0.43 22.71
C GLU A 86 -13.32 1.18 21.57
N GLN A 87 -14.08 1.78 20.65
CA GLN A 87 -13.52 2.58 19.56
C GLN A 87 -12.69 3.76 20.10
N ARG A 88 -13.22 4.49 21.09
CA ARG A 88 -12.51 5.62 21.70
C ARG A 88 -11.22 5.20 22.42
N ALA A 89 -11.23 4.05 23.09
CA ALA A 89 -10.04 3.49 23.72
C ALA A 89 -8.96 3.16 22.67
N ARG A 90 -9.33 2.53 21.55
CA ARG A 90 -8.41 2.24 20.44
C ARG A 90 -7.83 3.51 19.81
N ASP A 91 -8.65 4.53 19.61
CA ASP A 91 -8.20 5.81 19.06
C ASP A 91 -7.21 6.51 20.01
N ALA A 92 -7.44 6.43 21.33
CA ALA A 92 -6.53 6.94 22.34
C ALA A 92 -5.19 6.19 22.36
N ASP A 93 -5.21 4.85 22.27
CA ASP A 93 -4.01 4.02 22.16
C ASP A 93 -3.21 4.35 20.89
N ALA A 94 -3.89 4.44 19.74
CA ALA A 94 -3.27 4.79 18.47
C ALA A 94 -2.60 6.16 18.54
N ARG A 95 -3.26 7.14 19.17
CA ARG A 95 -2.69 8.47 19.40
C ARG A 95 -1.44 8.41 20.28
N ALA A 96 -1.49 7.69 21.40
CA ALA A 96 -0.36 7.56 22.32
C ALA A 96 0.86 6.93 21.63
N ILE A 97 0.65 5.91 20.79
CA ILE A 97 1.71 5.28 20.00
C ILE A 97 2.33 6.28 19.02
N LEU A 98 1.50 6.99 18.24
CA LEU A 98 2.01 7.97 17.27
C LEU A 98 2.74 9.13 17.94
N GLU A 99 2.30 9.59 19.12
CA GLU A 99 2.99 10.61 19.89
C GLU A 99 4.35 10.11 20.42
N ALA A 100 4.45 8.84 20.84
CA ALA A 100 5.73 8.25 21.23
C ALA A 100 6.69 8.13 20.04
N GLU A 101 6.20 7.67 18.89
CA GLU A 101 6.98 7.61 17.64
C GLU A 101 7.40 9.01 17.18
N LEU A 102 6.53 10.01 17.33
CA LEU A 102 6.85 11.40 17.01
C LEU A 102 8.03 11.89 17.85
N ARG A 103 7.99 11.70 19.17
CA ARG A 103 9.10 12.10 20.06
C ARG A 103 10.42 11.44 19.67
N LYS A 104 10.38 10.15 19.31
CA LYS A 104 11.56 9.41 18.84
C LYS A 104 12.07 9.94 17.49
N ALA A 105 11.17 10.25 16.55
CA ALA A 105 11.52 10.82 15.26
C ALA A 105 12.14 12.21 15.40
N GLU A 106 11.53 13.09 16.22
CA GLU A 106 12.05 14.43 16.53
C GLU A 106 13.42 14.37 17.22
N ALA A 107 13.63 13.42 18.16
CA ALA A 107 14.94 13.23 18.78
C ALA A 107 16.03 12.82 17.76
N ARG A 108 15.72 11.90 16.83
CA ARG A 108 16.63 11.52 15.74
C ARG A 108 16.92 12.69 14.80
N GLN A 109 15.89 13.45 14.44
CA GLN A 109 16.00 14.63 13.59
C GLN A 109 16.89 15.70 14.26
N ALA A 110 16.69 15.96 15.55
CA ALA A 110 17.50 16.90 16.32
C ALA A 110 18.96 16.45 16.44
N SER A 111 19.24 15.16 16.65
CA SER A 111 20.62 14.65 16.68
C SER A 111 21.31 14.81 15.34
N LEU A 112 20.62 14.49 14.23
CA LEU A 112 21.16 14.65 12.88
C LEU A 112 21.37 16.13 12.53
N ALA A 113 20.44 17.02 12.90
CA ALA A 113 20.58 18.46 12.69
C ALA A 113 21.79 19.03 13.43
N LYS A 114 22.01 18.57 14.67
CA LYS A 114 23.19 18.95 15.47
C LYS A 114 24.49 18.48 14.82
N GLU A 115 24.55 17.24 14.34
CA GLU A 115 25.73 16.71 13.67
C GLU A 115 25.98 17.40 12.32
N TYR A 116 24.91 17.65 11.55
CA TYR A 116 24.98 18.36 10.28
C TYR A 116 25.46 19.80 10.44
N ASN A 117 25.17 20.43 11.60
CA ASN A 117 25.65 21.74 12.00
C ASN A 117 25.54 22.79 10.86
N ASN A 118 24.33 22.96 10.34
CA ASN A 118 24.03 23.88 9.23
C ASN A 118 24.90 23.65 7.97
N GLY A 119 25.30 22.41 7.70
CA GLY A 119 26.15 22.05 6.55
C GLY A 119 27.64 22.17 6.82
N ALA A 120 28.04 22.46 8.04
CA ALA A 120 29.42 22.49 8.49
C ALA A 120 29.65 21.47 9.62
N PRO A 121 29.48 20.16 9.37
CA PRO A 121 29.77 19.15 10.39
C PRO A 121 31.24 19.24 10.82
N GLU A 122 31.51 18.93 12.08
CA GLU A 122 32.87 18.87 12.63
C GLU A 122 33.72 17.87 11.82
N LYS A 123 34.95 18.26 11.47
CA LYS A 123 35.87 17.44 10.68
C LYS A 123 36.65 16.48 11.57
N THR A 124 36.63 15.21 11.23
CA THR A 124 37.51 14.22 11.84
C THR A 124 38.95 14.35 11.31
N ALA A 125 39.93 13.82 12.04
CA ALA A 125 41.34 13.86 11.61
C ALA A 125 41.57 13.19 10.24
N GLN A 126 40.80 12.14 9.91
CA GLN A 126 40.91 11.45 8.62
C GLN A 126 40.31 12.27 7.47
N GLU A 127 39.33 13.12 7.74
CA GLU A 127 38.72 14.01 6.75
C GLU A 127 39.56 15.26 6.48
N GLN A 128 40.42 15.65 7.42
CA GLN A 128 41.40 16.72 7.19
C GLN A 128 42.41 16.34 6.09
N SER A 129 42.79 15.06 6.03
CA SER A 129 43.66 14.55 4.96
C SER A 129 42.88 14.13 3.70
N ASN A 130 41.56 13.93 3.79
CA ASN A 130 40.72 13.46 2.69
C ASN A 130 39.46 14.35 2.52
N PRO A 131 39.56 15.47 1.79
CA PRO A 131 38.45 16.42 1.64
C PRO A 131 37.22 15.81 0.95
N GLN A 132 37.40 14.80 0.10
CA GLN A 132 36.30 14.10 -0.56
C GLN A 132 35.37 13.39 0.44
N LYS A 133 35.95 12.73 1.46
CA LYS A 133 35.17 12.02 2.50
C LYS A 133 34.29 12.99 3.29
N TYR A 134 34.80 14.19 3.54
CA TYR A 134 34.03 15.24 4.22
C TYR A 134 32.81 15.67 3.40
N ALA A 135 32.99 15.88 2.09
CA ALA A 135 31.90 16.26 1.19
C ALA A 135 30.83 15.15 1.12
N GLU A 136 31.24 13.90 1.02
CA GLU A 136 30.36 12.73 1.01
C GLU A 136 29.56 12.62 2.30
N ARG A 137 30.23 12.64 3.47
CA ARG A 137 29.53 12.57 4.76
C ARG A 137 28.57 13.74 4.96
N THR A 138 28.95 14.95 4.55
CA THR A 138 28.06 16.12 4.64
C THR A 138 26.82 15.94 3.77
N ALA A 139 26.96 15.37 2.57
CA ALA A 139 25.83 15.02 1.70
C ALA A 139 24.95 13.92 2.31
N ASP A 140 25.56 12.90 2.91
CA ASP A 140 24.86 11.81 3.59
C ASP A 140 24.06 12.31 4.79
N LEU A 141 24.65 13.17 5.63
CA LEU A 141 23.98 13.82 6.76
C LEU A 141 22.79 14.66 6.29
N LYS A 142 22.97 15.44 5.21
CA LYS A 142 21.87 16.22 4.61
C LYS A 142 20.74 15.30 4.13
N GLY A 143 21.06 14.20 3.45
CA GLY A 143 20.08 13.23 2.99
C GLY A 143 19.37 12.52 4.14
N ALA A 144 20.09 12.17 5.21
CA ALA A 144 19.53 11.57 6.41
C ALA A 144 18.58 12.55 7.13
N LEU A 145 18.96 13.82 7.24
CA LEU A 145 18.14 14.86 7.82
C LEU A 145 16.84 15.05 7.03
N ALA A 146 16.90 15.11 5.69
CA ALA A 146 15.72 15.24 4.84
C ALA A 146 14.73 14.05 4.98
N ARG A 147 15.26 12.84 5.15
CA ARG A 147 14.43 11.65 5.47
C ARG A 147 13.79 11.77 6.86
N ALA A 148 14.56 12.19 7.87
CA ALA A 148 14.04 12.38 9.22
C ALA A 148 12.96 13.47 9.27
N ASP A 149 13.13 14.58 8.52
CA ASP A 149 12.10 15.62 8.38
C ASP A 149 10.82 15.06 7.74
N SER A 150 10.97 14.18 6.75
CA SER A 150 9.84 13.51 6.10
C SER A 150 9.11 12.55 7.05
N ASP A 151 9.83 11.80 7.89
CA ASP A 151 9.27 10.94 8.94
C ASP A 151 8.43 11.77 9.92
N VAL A 152 9.01 12.86 10.46
CA VAL A 152 8.33 13.76 11.40
C VAL A 152 7.07 14.36 10.77
N ALA A 153 7.18 14.86 9.54
CA ALA A 153 6.03 15.40 8.82
C ALA A 153 4.95 14.34 8.55
N GLY A 154 5.36 13.10 8.23
CA GLY A 154 4.47 11.96 8.05
C GLY A 154 3.66 11.66 9.32
N ILE A 155 4.35 11.48 10.44
CA ILE A 155 3.71 11.18 11.73
C ILE A 155 2.78 12.31 12.16
N LYS A 156 3.16 13.58 11.95
CA LYS A 156 2.29 14.74 12.24
C LYS A 156 1.00 14.73 11.42
N ARG A 157 1.06 14.32 10.14
CA ARG A 157 -0.15 14.17 9.30
C ARG A 157 -1.05 13.04 9.81
N GLU A 158 -0.45 11.93 10.22
CA GLU A 158 -1.19 10.79 10.79
C GLU A 158 -1.90 11.17 12.10
N LEU A 159 -1.20 11.87 13.00
CA LEU A 159 -1.81 12.43 14.22
C LEU A 159 -2.96 13.39 13.89
N SER A 160 -2.80 14.24 12.88
CA SER A 160 -3.84 15.19 12.46
C SER A 160 -5.08 14.50 11.86
N ARG A 161 -4.93 13.28 11.34
CA ARG A 161 -6.03 12.48 10.80
C ARG A 161 -6.87 11.80 11.88
N LEU A 162 -6.31 11.61 13.08
CA LEU A 162 -7.05 10.99 14.18
C LEU A 162 -8.22 11.88 14.63
N PRO A 163 -9.40 11.31 14.88
CA PRO A 163 -10.56 12.06 15.35
C PRO A 163 -10.24 12.75 16.68
N GLY A 164 -10.49 14.06 16.77
CA GLY A 164 -10.18 14.88 17.95
C GLY A 164 -8.82 15.58 17.94
N ALA A 165 -8.01 15.49 16.87
CA ALA A 165 -6.81 16.32 16.70
C ALA A 165 -7.10 17.72 16.13
N SER A 166 -8.31 17.95 15.62
CA SER A 166 -8.80 19.24 15.11
C SER A 166 -9.92 19.73 16.03
N HIS A 167 -9.55 20.50 17.04
CA HIS A 167 -10.41 21.42 17.78
C HIS A 167 -9.57 22.63 18.19
#